data_AF-A0A3B9KU28-F1
#
_entry.id   AF-A0A3B9KU28-F1
#
_cell.length_a   1.000
_cell.length_b   1.000
_cell.length_c   1.000
_cell.angle_alpha   90.00
_cell.angle_beta   90.00
_cell.angle_gamma   90.00
#
_symmetry.space_group_name_H-M   'P 1'
#
loop_
_entity.id
_entity.type
_entity.pdbx_description
1 polymer ?
#
loop_
_entity_poly.entity_id
_entity_poly.type
_entity_poly.pdbx_seq_one_letter_code
_entity_poly.pdbx_strand_id
1 'polypeptide(L)' 'MNGMGSVGYSPLWIEDNAALTESWKQLLATDAEFLYVGHGKPFPKPDLAVFVDKQERRKLCKLFK' A
#
# COMPACT_ATOMS: atom_id res chain seq x y z
N MET A 1 5.08 -8.89 -9.76
CA MET A 1 4.75 -8.32 -8.45
C MET A 1 5.37 -6.93 -8.36
N ASN A 2 4.59 -5.92 -8.00
CA ASN A 2 4.96 -4.49 -7.92
C ASN A 2 5.24 -4.07 -6.47
N GLY A 3 5.80 -4.95 -5.65
CA GLY A 3 6.17 -4.67 -4.25
C GLY A 3 5.00 -4.56 -3.27
N MET A 4 3.80 -4.21 -3.73
CA MET A 4 2.61 -4.06 -2.88
C MET A 4 1.87 -5.37 -2.58
N GLY A 5 2.53 -6.51 -2.81
CA GLY A 5 1.94 -7.83 -2.77
C GLY A 5 0.85 -8.02 -3.83
N SER A 6 0.58 -9.25 -4.22
CA SER A 6 -0.82 -9.52 -4.60
C SER A 6 -1.66 -9.17 -3.36
N VAL A 7 -2.84 -8.60 -3.56
CA VAL A 7 -3.78 -8.07 -2.55
C VAL A 7 -4.01 -8.96 -1.31
N GLY A 8 -3.50 -10.20 -1.26
CA GLY A 8 -3.44 -11.06 -0.08
C GLY A 8 -2.27 -10.78 0.89
N TYR A 9 -1.12 -10.30 0.44
CA TYR A 9 0.11 -10.13 1.25
C TYR A 9 0.39 -8.66 1.53
N SER A 10 -0.27 -8.08 2.54
CA SER A 10 0.32 -6.91 3.20
C SER A 10 1.57 -7.38 3.93
N PRO A 11 2.58 -6.51 4.14
CA PRO A 11 3.62 -6.80 5.12
C PRO A 11 2.94 -7.11 6.47
N LEU A 12 3.18 -8.31 6.99
CA LEU A 12 2.71 -8.81 8.30
C LEU A 12 3.14 -7.93 9.50
N TRP A 13 3.86 -6.84 9.23
CA TRP A 13 4.61 -6.01 10.16
C TRP A 13 4.05 -4.57 10.22
N ILE A 14 2.87 -4.33 9.66
CA ILE A 14 2.22 -3.01 9.74
C ILE A 14 1.68 -2.84 11.16
N GLU A 15 2.32 -1.97 11.93
CA GLU A 15 1.90 -1.62 13.29
C GLU A 15 0.76 -0.59 13.29
N ASP A 16 0.77 0.31 12.29
CA ASP A 16 -0.25 1.34 12.11
C ASP A 16 -0.77 1.35 10.66
N ASN A 17 -1.99 0.85 10.48
CA ASN A 17 -2.64 0.83 9.16
C ASN A 17 -3.00 2.23 8.70
N ALA A 18 -3.46 3.11 9.61
CA ALA A 18 -3.85 4.46 9.24
C ALA A 18 -2.66 5.27 8.72
N ALA A 19 -1.51 5.18 9.40
CA ALA A 19 -0.27 5.82 8.95
C ALA A 19 0.20 5.30 7.59
N LEU A 20 0.10 3.98 7.35
CA LEU A 20 0.44 3.40 6.05
C LEU A 20 -0.49 3.92 4.94
N THR A 21 -1.81 3.90 5.17
CA THR A 21 -2.79 4.41 4.20
C THR A 21 -2.53 5.87 3.87
N GLU A 22 -2.23 6.69 4.88
CA GLU A 22 -1.94 8.11 4.68
C GLU A 22 -0.67 8.31 3.83
N SER A 23 0.38 7.51 4.05
CA SER A 23 1.59 7.56 3.22
C SER A 23 1.29 7.27 1.74
N TRP A 24 0.34 6.38 1.45
CA TRP A 24 -0.06 6.07 0.06
C TRP A 24 -0.90 7.19 -0.56
N LYS A 25 -1.74 7.88 0.23
CA LYS A 25 -2.45 9.07 -0.22
C LYS A 25 -1.50 10.22 -0.57
N GLN A 26 -0.44 10.39 0.22
CA GLN A 26 0.61 11.37 -0.08
C GLN A 26 1.31 11.06 -1.42
N LEU A 27 1.60 9.78 -1.70
CA LEU A 27 2.16 9.37 -2.99
C LEU A 27 1.20 9.66 -4.17
N LEU A 28 -0.11 9.44 -3.98
CA LEU A 28 -1.13 9.78 -4.98
C LEU A 28 -1.21 11.29 -5.27
N ALA A 29 -0.90 12.14 -4.29
CA ALA A 29 -0.90 13.60 -4.43
C ALA A 29 0.34 14.15 -5.16
N THR A 30 1.35 13.33 -5.43
CA THR A 30 2.53 13.76 -6.20
C THR A 30 2.25 13.82 -7.70
N ASP A 31 3.06 14.55 -8.46
CA ASP A 31 2.98 14.61 -9.94
C ASP A 31 3.58 13.38 -10.65
N ALA A 32 4.02 12.36 -9.91
CA ALA A 32 4.61 11.17 -10.51
C ALA A 32 3.57 10.39 -11.36
N GLU A 33 3.96 9.95 -12.55
CA GLU A 33 3.13 9.05 -13.37
C GLU A 33 3.35 7.57 -13.01
N PHE A 34 4.59 7.23 -12.65
CA PHE A 34 5.01 5.88 -12.27
C PHE A 34 5.63 5.87 -10.88
N LEU A 35 5.36 4.80 -10.14
CA LEU A 35 5.93 4.53 -8.84
C LEU A 35 6.98 3.45 -8.93
N TYR A 36 8.16 3.73 -8.38
CA TYR A 36 9.29 2.81 -8.29
C TYR A 36 9.38 2.30 -6.86
N VAL A 37 9.17 1.00 -6.69
CA VAL A 37 9.17 0.33 -5.39
C VAL A 37 10.49 -0.36 -5.11
N GLY A 38 10.83 -0.52 -3.84
CA GLY A 38 12.06 -1.20 -3.41
C GLY A 38 12.14 -2.67 -3.85
N HIS A 39 11.00 -3.32 -4.11
CA HIS A 39 10.96 -4.65 -4.70
C HIS A 39 9.84 -4.74 -5.73
N GLY A 40 10.10 -5.36 -6.89
CA GLY A 40 9.11 -5.53 -7.95
C GLY A 40 9.27 -4.58 -9.12
N LYS A 41 8.32 -4.63 -10.06
CA LYS A 41 8.32 -3.76 -11.26
C LYS A 41 7.67 -2.41 -10.95
N PRO A 42 8.16 -1.32 -11.56
CA PRO A 42 7.45 -0.04 -11.57
C PRO A 42 6.04 -0.20 -12.11
N PHE A 43 5.12 0.62 -11.63
CA PHE A 43 3.72 0.55 -12.01
C PHE A 43 3.09 1.96 -12.05
N PRO A 44 2.02 2.17 -12.81
CA PRO A 44 1.41 3.48 -12.96
C PRO A 44 0.68 3.89 -11.68
N LYS A 45 0.79 5.17 -11.30
CA LYS A 45 0.19 5.74 -10.08
C LYS A 45 -1.31 5.44 -9.90
N PRO A 46 -2.18 5.45 -10.94
CA PRO A 46 -3.59 5.09 -10.79
C PRO A 46 -3.83 3.71 -10.18
N ASP A 47 -2.93 2.74 -10.40
CA ASP A 47 -3.06 1.42 -9.80
C ASP A 47 -2.95 1.51 -8.26
N LEU A 48 -2.18 2.46 -7.72
CA LEU A 48 -2.07 2.68 -6.26
C LEU A 48 -3.42 3.00 -5.63
N ALA A 49 -4.30 3.74 -6.32
CA ALA A 49 -5.62 4.09 -5.79
C ALA A 49 -6.47 2.85 -5.49
N VAL A 50 -6.42 1.84 -6.38
CA VAL A 50 -7.10 0.56 -6.18
C VAL A 50 -6.61 -0.16 -4.92
N PHE A 51 -5.32 -0.01 -4.59
CA PHE A 51 -4.75 -0.60 -3.37
C PHE A 51 -5.07 0.20 -2.11
N VAL A 52 -5.13 1.54 -2.19
CA VAL A 52 -5.55 2.40 -1.06
C VAL A 52 -6.96 2.02 -0.59
N ASP A 53 -7.93 1.93 -1.50
CA ASP A 53 -9.30 1.53 -1.16
C ASP A 53 -9.36 0.15 -0.48
N LYS A 54 -8.49 -0.77 -0.89
CA LYS A 54 -8.41 -2.12 -0.30
C LYS A 54 -7.75 -2.07 1.08
N GLN A 55 -6.75 -1.23 1.27
CA GLN A 55 -6.03 -1.05 2.53
C GLN A 55 -6.93 -0.40 3.59
N GLU A 56 -7.75 0.59 3.23
CA GLU A 56 -8.73 1.22 4.13
C GLU A 56 -9.75 0.23 4.70
N ARG A 57 -10.12 -0.78 3.91
CA ARG A 57 -11.06 -1.83 4.33
C ARG A 57 -10.40 -2.94 5.15
N ARG A 58 -9.06 -2.99 5.22
CA ARG A 58 -8.33 -4.01 5.99
C ARG A 58 -8.35 -3.66 7.47
N LYS A 59 -8.67 -4.67 8.29
CA LYS A 59 -8.50 -4.61 9.74
C LYS A 59 -7.21 -5.31 10.12
N LEU A 60 -6.45 -4.72 11.05
CA LEU A 60 -5.31 -5.39 11.65
C LEU A 60 -5.83 -6.37 12.71
N CYS A 61 -5.34 -7.61 12.67
CA CYS A 61 -5.56 -8.57 13.73
C CYS A 61 -4.41 -8.43 14.73
N LYS A 62 -4.71 -8.28 16.03
CA LYS A 62 -3.69 -8.37 17.07
C LYS A 62 -3.12 -9.78 17.08
N LEU A 63 -1.80 -9.90 16.99
CA LEU A 63 -1.16 -11.21 16.97
C LEU A 63 -1.13 -11.88 18.34
N PHE A 64 -1.18 -11.13 19.45
CA PHE A 64 -1.33 -11.66 20.82
C PHE A 64 -2.02 -10.62 21.74
N LYS A 65 -2.51 -11.05 22.91
CA LYS A 65 -3.08 -10.19 23.96
C LYS A 65 -2.02 -9.69 24.93
#